data_AF-A0A2V0QTJ2-F1
#
_entry.id   AF-A0A2V0QTJ2-F1
#
_cell.length_a   1.000
_cell.length_b   1.000
_cell.length_c   1.000
_cell.angle_alpha   90.00
_cell.angle_beta   90.00
_cell.angle_gamma   90.00
#
_symmetry.space_group_name_H-M   'P 1'
#
loop_
_entity.id
_entity.type
_entity.pdbx_description
1 polymer ?
#
loop_
_entity_poly.entity_id
_entity_poly.type
_entity_poly.pdbx_seq_one_letter_code
_entity_poly.pdbx_strand_id
1 'polypeptide(L)'
;MLDPCGGRRLYPKDCRELLIRQFGPTLQLHVEHMKRATPAHMLQRLSRNLRHLHQLNDDYIAALKDANRIIELGQATSSDHLARASLYQFLECPQAERFDLEHALLLSEDPIQRIRLTERLSQMPSNRSVH
;
A
#
# COMPACT_ATOMS: atom_id res chain seq x y z
N MET A 1 9.80 20.16 13.92
CA MET A 1 8.76 19.65 13.00
C MET A 1 7.46 19.53 13.80
N LEU A 2 6.28 19.59 13.17
CA LEU A 2 5.01 19.30 13.85
C LEU A 2 4.52 17.91 13.44
N ASP A 3 3.91 17.20 14.38
CA ASP A 3 3.20 15.96 14.15
C ASP A 3 1.94 16.25 13.32
N PRO A 4 1.80 15.65 12.12
CA PRO A 4 0.64 15.87 11.28
C PRO A 4 -0.68 15.37 11.88
N CYS A 5 -0.65 14.46 12.87
CA CYS A 5 -1.86 13.90 13.47
C CYS A 5 -2.28 14.64 14.75
N GLY A 6 -1.33 15.00 15.61
CA GLY A 6 -1.59 15.63 16.91
C GLY A 6 -1.22 17.11 17.02
N GLY A 7 -0.60 17.71 16.00
CA GLY A 7 -0.12 19.10 16.03
C GLY A 7 1.02 19.37 17.02
N ARG A 8 1.49 18.34 17.74
CA ARG A 8 2.58 18.42 18.71
C ARG A 8 3.93 18.67 18.01
N ARG A 9 4.84 19.41 18.65
CA ARG A 9 6.23 19.51 18.17
C ARG A 9 6.95 18.16 18.28
N LEU A 10 7.46 17.67 17.15
CA LEU A 10 8.33 16.49 17.06
C LEU A 10 9.80 16.91 17.18
N TYR A 11 10.49 16.26 18.10
CA TYR A 11 11.94 16.31 18.29
C TYR A 11 12.61 15.11 17.59
N PRO A 12 13.94 15.15 17.33
CA PRO A 12 14.64 14.04 16.67
C PRO A 12 14.45 12.67 17.32
N LYS A 13 14.30 12.63 18.66
CA LYS A 13 13.98 11.39 19.40
C LYS A 13 12.60 10.86 19.01
N ASP A 14 11.58 11.72 18.96
CA ASP A 14 10.22 11.34 18.55
C ASP A 14 10.22 10.80 17.11
N CYS A 15 10.95 11.45 16.19
CA CYS A 15 11.06 10.99 14.81
C CYS A 15 11.71 9.61 14.71
N ARG A 16 12.76 9.33 15.50
CA ARG A 16 13.37 8.00 15.57
C ARG A 16 12.39 6.96 16.09
N GLU A 17 11.65 7.28 17.14
CA GLU A 17 10.64 6.36 17.69
C GLU A 17 9.54 6.04 16.67
N LEU A 18 9.10 7.04 15.90
CA LEU A 18 8.14 6.82 14.81
C LEU A 18 8.70 5.93 13.69
N LEU A 19 9.95 6.15 13.28
CA LEU A 19 10.61 5.31 12.27
C LEU A 19 10.77 3.86 12.76
N ILE A 20 11.19 3.67 14.02
CA ILE A 20 11.35 2.34 14.61
C ILE A 20 10.00 1.61 14.69
N ARG A 21 8.94 2.31 15.08
CA ARG A 21 7.59 1.72 15.12
C ARG A 21 7.09 1.30 13.75
N GLN A 22 7.40 2.08 12.71
CA GLN A 22 6.87 1.85 11.36
C GLN A 22 7.70 0.86 10.54
N PHE A 23 9.03 0.88 10.69
CA PHE A 23 9.97 0.17 9.81
C PHE A 23 10.96 -0.74 10.57
N GLY A 24 10.87 -0.79 11.89
CA GLY A 24 11.70 -1.63 12.74
C GLY A 24 12.97 -0.94 13.27
N PRO A 25 13.68 -1.59 14.22
CA PRO A 25 14.76 -0.98 14.99
C PRO A 25 16.03 -0.67 14.19
N THR A 26 16.17 -1.24 12.99
CA THR A 26 17.35 -1.07 12.13
C THR A 26 17.32 0.22 11.32
N LEU A 27 16.14 0.84 11.14
CA LEU A 27 16.03 2.06 10.33
C LEU A 27 16.58 3.28 11.09
N GLN A 28 17.57 3.93 10.50
CA GLN A 28 18.18 5.13 11.06
C GLN A 28 17.50 6.40 10.55
N LEU A 29 17.47 7.44 11.39
CA LEU A 29 16.93 8.74 11.01
C LEU A 29 17.91 9.50 10.11
N HIS A 30 17.65 9.51 8.81
CA HIS A 30 18.34 10.35 7.82
C HIS A 30 17.59 11.65 7.48
N VAL A 31 18.30 12.64 6.91
CA VAL A 31 17.75 13.94 6.50
C VAL A 31 16.64 13.81 5.45
N GLU A 32 16.74 12.76 4.62
CA GLU A 32 15.78 12.43 3.57
C GLU A 32 14.35 12.24 4.10
N HIS A 33 14.20 11.74 5.34
CA HIS A 33 12.90 11.58 6.00
C HIS A 33 12.24 12.92 6.39
N MET A 34 13.01 14.01 6.41
CA MET A 34 12.53 15.35 6.75
C MET A 34 12.16 16.18 5.53
N LYS A 35 12.30 15.61 4.32
CA LYS A 35 11.89 16.28 3.08
C LYS A 35 10.39 16.58 3.11
N ARG A 36 10.04 17.78 2.64
CA ARG A 36 8.64 18.19 2.50
C ARG A 36 7.94 17.22 1.55
N ALA A 37 6.83 16.64 1.99
CA ALA A 37 5.99 15.83 1.12
C ALA A 37 5.39 16.71 0.00
N THR A 38 5.37 16.19 -1.22
CA THR A 38 4.67 16.83 -2.33
C THR A 38 3.15 16.69 -2.14
N PRO A 39 2.33 17.54 -2.78
CA PRO A 39 0.88 17.39 -2.75
C PRO A 39 0.42 15.99 -3.20
N ALA A 40 1.05 15.42 -4.23
CA ALA A 40 0.76 14.08 -4.71
C ALA A 40 1.03 12.99 -3.63
N HIS A 41 2.19 13.04 -2.96
CA HIS A 41 2.50 12.12 -1.86
C HIS A 41 1.52 12.24 -0.70
N MET A 42 1.09 13.47 -0.39
CA MET A 42 0.07 13.71 0.64
C MET A 42 -1.27 13.09 0.25
N LEU A 43 -1.72 13.27 -1.00
CA LEU A 43 -2.95 12.67 -1.50
C LEU A 43 -2.88 11.14 -1.56
N GLN A 44 -1.74 10.55 -1.95
CA GLN A 44 -1.57 9.10 -1.90
C GLN A 44 -1.68 8.58 -0.46
N ARG A 45 -1.10 9.29 0.52
CA ARG A 45 -1.20 8.89 1.93
C ARG A 45 -2.63 8.99 2.46
N LEU A 46 -3.36 10.05 2.13
CA LEU A 46 -4.77 10.19 2.47
C LEU A 46 -5.62 9.10 1.81
N SER A 47 -5.36 8.79 0.55
CA SER A 47 -6.08 7.74 -0.19
C SER A 47 -5.85 6.36 0.43
N ARG A 48 -4.63 6.05 0.90
CA ARG A 48 -4.36 4.81 1.66
C ARG A 48 -5.19 4.74 2.95
N ASN A 49 -5.32 5.86 3.66
CA ASN A 49 -6.12 5.92 4.88
C ASN A 49 -7.62 5.74 4.59
N LEU A 50 -8.16 6.46 3.60
CA LEU A 50 -9.57 6.33 3.18
C LEU A 50 -9.89 4.92 2.70
N ARG A 51 -9.01 4.30 1.90
CA ARG A 51 -9.14 2.89 1.50
C ARG A 51 -9.31 1.98 2.71
N HIS A 52 -8.45 2.14 3.73
CA HIS A 52 -8.53 1.32 4.93
C HIS A 52 -9.83 1.55 5.71
N LEU A 53 -10.28 2.80 5.84
CA LEU A 53 -11.54 3.14 6.50
C LEU A 53 -12.76 2.58 5.76
N HIS A 54 -12.79 2.66 4.43
CA HIS A 54 -13.85 2.06 3.62
C HIS A 54 -13.86 0.53 3.74
N GLN A 55 -12.68 -0.11 3.78
CA GLN A 55 -12.59 -1.56 4.02
C GLN A 55 -13.13 -1.97 5.39
N LEU A 56 -12.86 -1.19 6.44
CA LEU A 56 -13.42 -1.47 7.79
C LEU A 56 -14.94 -1.35 7.84
N ASN A 57 -15.54 -0.63 6.89
CA ASN A 57 -16.98 -0.45 6.75
C ASN A 57 -17.59 -1.33 5.64
N ASP A 58 -16.84 -2.30 5.12
CA ASP A 58 -17.25 -3.19 4.02
C ASP A 58 -17.66 -2.46 2.72
N ASP A 59 -17.30 -1.19 2.56
CA ASP A 59 -17.52 -0.42 1.32
C ASP A 59 -16.36 -0.69 0.34
N TYR A 60 -16.36 -1.89 -0.23
CA TYR A 60 -15.29 -2.34 -1.12
C TYR A 60 -15.22 -1.54 -2.43
N ILE A 61 -16.32 -0.94 -2.87
CA ILE A 61 -16.35 -0.09 -4.07
C ILE A 61 -15.70 1.27 -3.80
N ALA A 62 -16.00 1.92 -2.68
CA ALA A 62 -15.32 3.15 -2.29
C ALA A 62 -13.83 2.89 -2.01
N ALA A 63 -13.51 1.80 -1.31
CA ALA A 63 -12.13 1.38 -1.09
C ALA A 63 -11.35 1.17 -2.40
N LEU A 64 -11.99 0.59 -3.42
CA LEU A 64 -11.36 0.39 -4.73
C LEU A 64 -11.10 1.70 -5.46
N LYS A 65 -12.01 2.69 -5.37
CA LYS A 65 -11.78 4.04 -5.92
C LYS A 65 -10.54 4.68 -5.30
N ASP A 66 -10.39 4.57 -3.99
CA ASP A 66 -9.21 5.09 -3.29
C ASP A 66 -7.93 4.32 -3.66
N ALA A 67 -8.04 2.99 -3.82
CA ALA A 67 -6.93 2.15 -4.28
C ALA A 67 -6.44 2.56 -5.68
N ASN A 68 -7.35 2.81 -6.61
CA ASN A 68 -7.02 3.28 -7.96
C ASN A 68 -6.36 4.66 -7.94
N ARG A 69 -6.89 5.58 -7.13
CA ARG A 69 -6.32 6.92 -6.97
C ARG A 69 -4.85 6.89 -6.53
N ILE A 70 -4.46 5.96 -5.65
CA ILE A 70 -3.05 5.83 -5.22
C ILE A 70 -2.13 5.59 -6.43
N ILE A 71 -2.55 4.74 -7.36
CA ILE A 71 -1.78 4.37 -8.56
C ILE A 71 -1.80 5.48 -9.60
N GLU A 72 -2.92 6.20 -9.75
CA GLU A 72 -3.03 7.37 -10.64
C GLU A 72 -2.14 8.53 -10.20
N LEU A 73 -1.96 8.71 -8.88
CA LEU A 73 -1.26 9.86 -8.31
C LEU A 73 0.27 9.74 -8.36
N GLY A 74 0.82 8.56 -8.61
CA GLY A 74 2.27 8.35 -8.65
C GLY A 74 2.68 6.90 -8.48
N GLN A 75 3.95 6.70 -8.12
CA GLN A 75 4.49 5.34 -7.94
C GLN A 75 3.76 4.63 -6.80
N ALA A 76 3.20 3.46 -7.12
CA ALA A 76 2.58 2.55 -6.18
C ALA A 76 3.60 1.52 -5.67
N THR A 77 3.41 1.05 -4.44
CA THR A 77 4.27 0.03 -3.84
C THR A 77 3.70 -1.38 -4.07
N SER A 78 4.51 -2.40 -3.79
CA SER A 78 4.03 -3.79 -3.71
C SER A 78 2.81 -3.93 -2.77
N SER A 79 2.81 -3.20 -1.64
CA SER A 79 1.69 -3.21 -0.69
C SER A 79 0.41 -2.53 -1.22
N ASP A 80 0.53 -1.51 -2.07
CA ASP A 80 -0.63 -0.87 -2.70
C ASP A 80 -1.30 -1.81 -3.70
N HIS A 81 -0.52 -2.53 -4.50
CA HIS A 81 -1.03 -3.55 -5.41
C HIS A 81 -1.67 -4.71 -4.64
N LEU A 82 -1.03 -5.24 -3.59
CA LEU A 82 -1.63 -6.28 -2.74
C LEU A 82 -2.97 -5.86 -2.14
N ALA A 83 -3.05 -4.63 -1.67
CA ALA A 83 -4.28 -4.08 -1.14
C ALA A 83 -5.40 -4.04 -2.19
N ARG A 84 -5.10 -3.64 -3.41
CA ARG A 84 -6.07 -3.60 -4.50
C ARG A 84 -6.44 -5.00 -5.01
N ALA A 85 -5.49 -5.95 -5.05
CA ALA A 85 -5.75 -7.36 -5.32
C ALA A 85 -6.75 -7.96 -4.32
N SER A 86 -6.59 -7.69 -3.03
CA SER A 86 -7.54 -8.13 -2.00
C SER A 86 -8.94 -7.55 -2.21
N LEU A 87 -9.06 -6.30 -2.66
CA LEU A 87 -10.37 -5.72 -3.02
C LEU A 87 -10.99 -6.43 -4.23
N TYR A 88 -10.20 -6.71 -5.26
CA TYR A 88 -10.68 -7.47 -6.42
C TYR A 88 -11.10 -8.89 -6.06
N GLN A 89 -10.45 -9.53 -5.08
CA GLN A 89 -10.89 -10.82 -4.55
C GLN A 89 -12.29 -10.73 -3.94
N PHE A 90 -12.54 -9.74 -3.06
CA PHE A 90 -13.87 -9.52 -2.45
C PHE A 90 -14.95 -9.19 -3.49
N LEU A 91 -14.56 -8.52 -4.57
CA LEU A 91 -15.44 -8.14 -5.68
C LEU A 91 -15.53 -9.22 -6.78
N GLU A 92 -14.99 -10.41 -6.54
CA GLU A 92 -15.02 -11.55 -7.46
C GLU A 92 -14.49 -11.21 -8.87
N CYS A 93 -13.42 -10.42 -8.93
CA CYS A 93 -12.76 -9.94 -10.14
C CYS A 93 -11.39 -10.64 -10.34
N PRO A 94 -11.33 -11.94 -10.69
CA PRO A 94 -10.11 -12.74 -10.63
C PRO A 94 -9.00 -12.27 -11.58
N GLN A 95 -9.35 -11.70 -12.75
CA GLN A 95 -8.33 -11.20 -13.68
C GLN A 95 -7.66 -9.92 -13.15
N ALA A 96 -8.43 -9.04 -12.52
CA ALA A 96 -7.91 -7.82 -11.93
C ALA A 96 -7.09 -8.11 -10.65
N GLU A 97 -7.55 -9.07 -9.84
CA GLU A 97 -6.75 -9.60 -8.72
C GLU A 97 -5.41 -10.14 -9.22
N ARG A 98 -5.41 -10.98 -10.26
CA ARG A 98 -4.19 -11.57 -10.83
C ARG A 98 -3.21 -10.51 -11.27
N PHE A 99 -3.69 -9.52 -12.03
CA PHE A 99 -2.88 -8.41 -12.52
C PHE A 99 -2.15 -7.71 -11.37
N ASP A 100 -2.84 -7.41 -10.27
CA ASP A 100 -2.24 -6.75 -9.12
C ASP A 100 -1.28 -7.66 -8.34
N LEU A 101 -1.57 -8.96 -8.22
CA LEU A 101 -0.64 -9.90 -7.59
C LEU A 101 0.67 -10.03 -8.36
N GLU A 102 0.61 -10.05 -9.70
CA GLU A 102 1.80 -10.07 -10.55
C GLU A 102 2.63 -8.77 -10.40
N HIS A 103 1.97 -7.61 -10.35
CA HIS A 103 2.65 -6.32 -10.09
C HIS A 103 3.24 -6.25 -8.68
N ALA A 104 2.51 -6.73 -7.68
CA ALA A 104 3.03 -6.81 -6.32
C ALA A 104 4.28 -7.70 -6.24
N LEU A 105 4.31 -8.80 -6.98
CA LEU A 105 5.45 -9.72 -7.05
C LEU A 105 6.66 -9.08 -7.75
N LEU A 106 6.42 -8.31 -8.82
CA LEU A 106 7.46 -7.57 -9.52
C LEU A 106 8.14 -6.54 -8.60
N LEU A 107 7.35 -5.85 -7.76
CA LEU A 107 7.83 -4.79 -6.87
C LEU A 107 8.31 -5.28 -5.50
N SER A 108 8.17 -6.57 -5.20
CA SER A 108 8.51 -7.14 -3.89
C SER A 108 9.98 -7.54 -3.82
N GLU A 109 10.69 -6.97 -2.83
CA GLU A 109 12.07 -7.30 -2.48
C GLU A 109 12.17 -8.33 -1.35
N ASP A 110 11.09 -8.56 -0.58
CA ASP A 110 11.07 -9.52 0.52
C ASP A 110 10.88 -10.96 0.00
N PRO A 111 11.86 -11.87 0.18
CA PRO A 111 11.76 -13.26 -0.28
C PRO A 111 10.51 -13.99 0.24
N ILE A 112 10.10 -13.72 1.48
CA ILE A 112 8.93 -14.38 2.09
C ILE A 112 7.66 -13.92 1.38
N GLN A 113 7.52 -12.60 1.16
CA GLN A 113 6.40 -12.03 0.41
C GLN A 113 6.34 -12.59 -1.01
N ARG A 114 7.47 -12.73 -1.70
CA ARG A 114 7.53 -13.30 -3.06
C ARG A 114 7.03 -14.74 -3.13
N ILE A 115 7.40 -15.58 -2.16
CA ILE A 115 6.91 -16.96 -2.07
C ILE A 115 5.39 -16.97 -1.89
N ARG A 116 4.86 -16.20 -0.94
CA ARG A 116 3.41 -16.10 -0.69
C ARG A 116 2.62 -15.61 -1.90
N LEU A 117 3.17 -14.62 -2.61
CA LEU A 117 2.57 -14.09 -3.84
C LEU A 117 2.53 -15.15 -4.95
N THR A 118 3.62 -15.89 -5.14
CA THR A 118 3.71 -16.97 -6.13
C THR A 118 2.71 -18.09 -5.80
N GLU A 119 2.61 -18.47 -4.53
CA GLU A 119 1.65 -19.47 -4.07
C GLU A 119 0.20 -19.01 -4.32
N ARG A 120 -0.16 -17.78 -3.92
CA ARG A 120 -1.50 -17.22 -4.17
C ARG A 120 -1.83 -17.22 -5.67
N LEU A 121 -0.89 -16.80 -6.52
CA LEU A 121 -1.05 -16.81 -7.98
C LEU A 121 -1.26 -18.21 -8.56
N SER A 122 -0.61 -19.24 -8.01
CA SER A 122 -0.76 -20.64 -8.45
C SER A 122 -2.13 -21.25 -8.10
N GLN A 123 -2.76 -20.75 -7.04
CA GLN A 123 -4.07 -21.19 -6.58
C GLN A 123 -5.22 -20.48 -7.31
N MET A 124 -4.93 -19.41 -8.06
CA MET A 124 -5.94 -18.68 -8.81
C MET A 124 -6.48 -19.53 -9.98
N PRO A 125 -7.79 -19.42 -10.27
CA PRO A 125 -8.37 -20.12 -11.41
C PRO A 125 -7.69 -19.69 -12.71
N SER A 126 -7.21 -20.68 -13.47
CA SER A 126 -6.65 -20.51 -14.82
C SER A 126 -7.78 -20.19 -15.79
N ASN A 127 -8.25 -18.95 -15.80
CA ASN A 127 -9.09 -18.47 -16.90
C ASN A 127 -8.18 -17.97 -18.01
N ARG A 128 -7.73 -18.91 -18.87
CA ARG A 128 -7.37 -18.59 -20.25
C ARG A 128 -8.64 -18.07 -20.94
N SER A 129 -8.96 -16.80 -20.77
CA SER A 129 -9.88 -16.13 -21.68
C SER A 129 -9.15 -15.95 -23.00
N VAL A 130 -9.36 -16.89 -23.91
CA VAL A 130 -9.01 -16.74 -25.32
C VAL A 130 -10.03 -15.74 -25.88
N HIS A 131 -9.62 -14.49 -26.05
CA HIS A 131 -10.30 -13.51 -26.89
C HIS A 131 -9.28 -12.83 -27.78
#